data_AF-A0ABD8A8S6-F1
#
_entry.id   AF-A0ABD8A8S6-F1
#
_cell.length_a   1.000
_cell.length_b   1.000
_cell.length_c   1.000
_cell.angle_alpha   90.00
_cell.angle_beta   90.00
_cell.angle_gamma   90.00
#
_symmetry.space_group_name_H-M   'P 1'
#
loop_
_entity.id
_entity.type
_entity.pdbx_description
1 polymer ?
#
loop_
_entity_poly.entity_id
_entity_poly.type
_entity_poly.pdbx_seq_one_letter_code
_entity_poly.pdbx_strand_id
1 'polypeptide(L)'
;MRCSFALDPDLMEQIDQFARDHAFDRNEAILELIEAGLASRQDGETVPVRQQRSFEEFDRLQRELEDVKEVLTELRNEVRLVHHTIETDWNKEAKGVPFQTKHPWEFWRK
;
A
#
# COMPACT_ATOMS: atom_id res chain seq x y z
N MET A 1 -10.81 -4.93 17.37
CA MET A 1 -11.20 -4.76 18.80
C MET A 1 -10.30 -3.69 19.42
N ARG A 2 -10.83 -2.66 20.07
CA ARG A 2 -10.01 -1.56 20.64
C ARG A 2 -9.77 -1.82 22.12
N CYS A 3 -8.52 -2.08 22.50
CA CYS A 3 -8.11 -2.18 23.90
C CYS A 3 -7.52 -0.84 24.37
N SER A 4 -7.86 -0.44 25.59
CA SER A 4 -7.27 0.70 26.28
C SER A 4 -6.99 0.30 27.72
N PHE A 5 -5.77 0.51 28.17
CA PHE A 5 -5.34 0.21 29.53
C PHE A 5 -4.40 1.31 30.01
N ALA A 6 -4.40 1.56 31.32
CA ALA A 6 -3.44 2.45 31.95
C ALA A 6 -2.17 1.66 32.28
N LEU A 7 -1.02 2.20 31.88
CA LEU A 7 0.29 1.66 32.21
C LEU A 7 0.93 2.53 33.27
N ASP A 8 1.68 1.89 34.17
CA ASP A 8 2.58 2.59 35.06
C ASP A 8 3.68 3.30 34.23
N PRO A 9 4.11 4.53 34.61
CA PRO A 9 5.14 5.27 33.89
C PRO A 9 6.44 4.48 33.69
N ASP A 10 6.87 3.70 34.68
CA ASP A 10 8.12 2.95 34.61
C ASP A 10 8.03 1.81 33.59
N LEU A 11 6.85 1.20 33.47
CA LEU A 11 6.58 0.17 32.47
C LEU A 11 6.49 0.77 31.06
N MET A 12 5.96 1.99 30.94
CA MET A 12 5.91 2.71 29.68
C MET A 12 7.32 3.04 29.15
N GLU A 13 8.23 3.45 30.03
CA GLU A 13 9.63 3.72 29.67
C GLU A 13 10.35 2.45 29.20
N GLN A 14 10.10 1.30 29.84
CA GLN A 14 10.64 0.01 29.41
C GLN A 14 10.13 -0.40 28.02
N ILE A 15 8.85 -0.18 27.75
CA ILE A 15 8.26 -0.43 26.42
C ILE A 15 8.88 0.49 25.38
N ASP A 16 9.10 1.76 25.70
CA ASP A 16 9.74 2.73 24.81
C ASP A 16 11.20 2.40 24.52
N GLN A 17 11.91 1.86 25.51
CA GLN A 17 13.27 1.36 25.31
C GLN A 17 13.26 0.15 24.37
N PHE A 18 12.40 -0.83 24.63
CA PHE A 18 12.25 -2.01 23.77
C PHE A 18 11.87 -1.63 22.32
N ALA A 19 10.95 -0.69 22.15
CA ALA A 19 10.53 -0.18 20.85
C ALA A 19 11.69 0.46 20.08
N ARG A 20 12.51 1.28 20.75
CA ARG A 20 13.72 1.89 20.15
C ARG A 20 14.75 0.84 19.74
N ASP A 21 14.97 -0.16 20.58
CA ASP A 21 15.98 -1.20 20.33
C ASP A 21 15.61 -2.11 19.14
N HIS A 22 14.32 -2.26 18.85
CA HIS A 22 13.80 -3.12 17.78
C HIS A 22 13.21 -2.33 16.60
N ALA A 23 13.33 -1.00 16.60
CA ALA A 23 12.80 -0.08 15.59
C ALA A 23 11.28 -0.23 15.33
N PHE A 24 10.51 -0.46 16.40
CA PHE A 24 9.05 -0.55 16.36
C PHE A 24 8.38 0.76 16.79
N ASP A 25 7.13 0.97 16.36
CA ASP A 25 6.24 1.91 17.03
C ASP A 25 5.84 1.34 18.41
N ARG A 26 5.55 2.19 19.39
CA ARG A 26 5.14 1.82 20.75
C ARG A 26 3.98 0.84 20.75
N ASN A 27 2.96 1.07 19.92
CA ASN A 27 1.81 0.16 19.84
C ASN A 27 2.20 -1.22 19.30
N GLU A 28 3.12 -1.27 18.33
CA GLU A 28 3.63 -2.51 17.76
C GLU A 28 4.46 -3.29 18.79
N ALA A 29 5.32 -2.58 19.53
CA ALA A 29 6.11 -3.12 20.63
C ALA A 29 5.23 -3.71 21.76
N ILE A 30 4.18 -2.99 22.17
CA ILE A 30 3.22 -3.47 23.17
C ILE A 30 2.62 -4.80 22.74
N LEU A 31 2.14 -4.87 21.52
CA LEU A 31 1.47 -6.06 21.03
C LEU A 31 2.47 -7.23 20.93
N GLU A 32 3.73 -6.98 20.52
CA GLU A 32 4.75 -8.05 20.46
C GLU A 32 5.12 -8.59 21.84
N LEU A 33 5.22 -7.71 22.84
CA LEU A 33 5.46 -8.15 24.22
C LEU A 33 4.30 -9.00 24.77
N ILE A 34 3.06 -8.64 24.42
CA ILE A 34 1.86 -9.44 24.77
C ILE A 34 1.90 -10.80 24.09
N GLU A 35 2.19 -10.86 22.79
CA GLU A 35 2.27 -12.10 22.02
C GLU A 35 3.39 -13.01 22.53
N ALA A 36 4.59 -12.47 22.76
CA ALA A 36 5.71 -13.20 23.33
C ALA A 36 5.40 -13.73 24.74
N GLY A 37 4.70 -12.94 25.57
CA GLY A 37 4.25 -13.35 26.90
C GLY A 37 3.19 -14.47 26.86
N LEU A 38 2.25 -14.41 25.90
CA LEU A 38 1.25 -15.45 25.71
C LEU A 38 1.84 -16.76 25.18
N ALA A 39 2.76 -16.68 24.22
CA ALA A 39 3.47 -17.83 23.67
C ALA A 39 4.34 -18.52 24.74
N SER A 40 5.06 -17.73 25.55
CA SER A 40 5.87 -18.25 26.66
C SER A 40 5.05 -18.99 27.72
N ARG A 41 3.76 -18.67 27.86
CA ARG A 41 2.84 -19.33 28.80
C ARG A 41 2.28 -20.65 28.27
N GLN A 42 2.23 -20.83 26.95
CA GLN A 42 1.58 -21.99 26.32
C GLN A 42 2.51 -23.19 26.14
N ASP A 43 3.78 -22.99 25.79
CA ASP A 43 4.61 -24.13 25.35
C ASP A 43 5.95 -24.34 26.09
N GLY A 44 6.40 -23.45 26.98
CA GLY A 44 7.70 -23.63 27.68
C GLY A 44 8.94 -23.71 26.77
N GLU A 45 8.77 -23.68 25.45
CA GLU A 45 9.79 -23.60 24.41
C GLU A 45 9.42 -22.53 23.37
N THR A 46 10.46 -22.09 22.66
CA THR A 46 10.58 -20.85 21.87
C THR A 46 9.38 -20.40 21.03
N VAL A 47 9.09 -19.11 21.18
CA VAL A 47 8.05 -18.32 20.48
C VAL A 47 8.13 -18.48 18.95
N PRO A 48 7.10 -19.05 18.28
CA PRO A 48 6.95 -18.87 16.85
C PRO A 48 6.38 -17.46 16.62
N VAL A 49 7.25 -16.56 16.18
CA VAL A 49 6.92 -15.16 15.86
C VAL A 49 6.01 -15.08 14.63
N ARG A 50 5.01 -14.18 14.70
CA ARG A 50 4.16 -13.64 13.62
C ARG A 50 3.42 -14.65 12.74
N GLN A 51 2.21 -15.04 13.15
CA GLN A 51 1.25 -15.62 12.20
C GLN A 51 -0.10 -14.91 12.13
N GLN A 52 -0.55 -14.18 13.16
CA GLN A 52 -1.89 -13.60 13.15
C GLN A 52 -1.95 -12.15 12.61
N ARG A 53 -0.94 -11.30 12.84
CA ARG A 53 -0.93 -9.91 12.32
C ARG A 53 -0.72 -9.81 10.82
N SER A 54 -0.01 -10.76 10.22
CA SER A 54 0.26 -10.74 8.78
C SER A 54 -1.03 -10.85 7.95
N PHE A 55 -2.08 -11.52 8.44
CA PHE A 55 -3.31 -11.69 7.66
C PHE A 55 -4.15 -10.41 7.57
N GLU A 56 -4.34 -9.67 8.66
CA GLU A 56 -5.14 -8.43 8.61
C GLU A 56 -4.42 -7.32 7.82
N GLU A 57 -3.10 -7.21 7.97
CA GLU A 57 -2.27 -6.30 7.17
C GLU A 57 -2.25 -6.71 5.69
N PHE A 58 -2.18 -8.00 5.41
CA PHE A 58 -2.24 -8.51 4.04
C PHE A 58 -3.59 -8.24 3.39
N ASP A 59 -4.71 -8.51 4.08
CA ASP A 59 -6.06 -8.22 3.59
C ASP A 59 -6.25 -6.73 3.30
N ARG A 60 -5.68 -5.86 4.16
CA ARG A 60 -5.70 -4.42 3.95
C ARG A 60 -4.88 -4.03 2.71
N LEU A 61 -3.65 -4.51 2.60
CA LEU A 61 -2.78 -4.25 1.44
C LEU A 61 -3.40 -4.75 0.13
N GLN A 62 -4.09 -5.90 0.17
CA GLN A 62 -4.77 -6.46 -0.99
C GLN A 62 -5.93 -5.56 -1.46
N ARG A 63 -6.70 -4.99 -0.53
CA ARG A 63 -7.75 -4.02 -0.86
C ARG A 63 -7.17 -2.74 -1.45
N GLU A 64 -6.14 -2.18 -0.81
CA GLU A 64 -5.48 -0.97 -1.30
C GLU A 64 -4.88 -1.18 -2.72
N LEU A 65 -4.38 -2.38 -3.02
CA LEU A 65 -3.90 -2.74 -4.36
C LEU A 65 -5.01 -2.85 -5.40
N GLU A 66 -6.17 -3.41 -5.05
CA GLU A 66 -7.30 -3.47 -5.98
C GLU A 66 -7.86 -2.08 -6.28
N ASP A 67 -7.92 -1.17 -5.29
CA ASP A 67 -8.31 0.23 -5.50
C ASP A 67 -7.35 0.93 -6.49
N VAL A 68 -6.03 0.75 -6.32
CA VAL A 68 -5.02 1.32 -7.24
C VAL A 68 -5.17 0.77 -8.67
N LYS A 69 -5.46 -0.53 -8.79
CA LYS A 69 -5.67 -1.19 -10.08
C LYS A 69 -6.93 -0.69 -10.77
N GLU A 70 -7.99 -0.37 -10.02
CA GLU A 70 -9.20 0.27 -10.54
C GLU A 70 -8.86 1.65 -11.11
N VAL A 71 -8.19 2.51 -10.34
CA VAL A 71 -7.77 3.85 -10.79
C VAL A 71 -6.88 3.79 -12.04
N LEU A 72 -5.93 2.86 -12.09
CA LEU A 72 -5.08 2.65 -13.28
C LEU A 72 -5.89 2.18 -14.50
N THR A 73 -6.92 1.38 -14.28
CA THR A 73 -7.81 0.90 -15.35
C THR A 73 -8.64 2.04 -15.92
N GLU A 74 -9.16 2.91 -15.06
CA GLU A 74 -9.87 4.13 -15.46
C GLU A 74 -8.95 5.06 -16.25
N LEU A 75 -7.76 5.36 -15.72
CA LEU A 75 -6.77 6.21 -16.38
C LEU A 75 -6.40 5.67 -17.77
N ARG A 76 -6.19 4.35 -17.89
CA ARG A 76 -5.92 3.69 -19.19
C ARG A 76 -7.09 3.89 -20.16
N ASN A 77 -8.33 3.80 -19.69
CA ASN A 77 -9.51 3.99 -20.53
C ASN A 77 -9.63 5.45 -20.99
N GLU A 78 -9.37 6.42 -20.10
CA GLU A 78 -9.33 7.83 -20.46
C GLU A 78 -8.24 8.14 -21.49
N VAL A 79 -7.03 7.61 -21.30
CA VAL A 79 -5.93 7.79 -22.27
C VAL A 79 -6.30 7.20 -23.63
N ARG A 80 -6.98 6.05 -23.67
CA ARG A 80 -7.50 5.47 -24.92
C ARG A 80 -8.54 6.37 -25.58
N LEU A 81 -9.45 6.96 -24.81
CA LEU A 81 -10.44 7.91 -25.31
C LEU A 81 -9.77 9.17 -25.85
N VAL A 82 -8.80 9.73 -25.13
CA VAL A 82 -8.03 10.90 -25.58
C VAL A 82 -7.29 10.58 -26.88
N HIS A 83 -6.60 9.43 -26.96
CA HIS A 83 -5.95 9.00 -28.20
C HIS A 83 -6.95 8.90 -29.36
N HIS A 84 -8.10 8.27 -29.13
CA HIS A 84 -9.13 8.14 -30.16
C HIS A 84 -9.68 9.49 -30.61
N THR A 85 -9.99 10.40 -29.67
CA THR A 85 -10.49 11.74 -29.99
C THR A 85 -9.46 12.50 -30.82
N ILE A 86 -8.19 12.53 -30.39
CA ILE A 86 -7.12 13.19 -31.13
C ILE A 86 -6.98 12.58 -32.53
N GLU A 87 -7.01 11.25 -32.67
CA GLU A 87 -6.93 10.58 -33.97
C GLU A 87 -8.12 10.94 -34.88
N THR A 88 -9.33 10.99 -34.33
CA THR A 88 -10.53 11.36 -35.08
C THR A 88 -10.54 12.82 -35.50
N ASP A 89 -10.11 13.73 -34.63
CA ASP A 89 -10.05 15.16 -34.92
C ASP A 89 -8.93 15.47 -35.90
N TRP A 90 -7.76 14.83 -35.74
CA TRP A 90 -6.67 14.88 -36.71
C TRP A 90 -7.11 14.39 -38.09
N ASN A 91 -7.81 13.26 -38.18
CA ASN A 91 -8.32 12.74 -39.45
C ASN A 91 -9.41 13.62 -40.08
N LYS A 92 -10.16 14.38 -39.28
CA LYS A 92 -11.15 15.36 -39.78
C LYS A 92 -10.47 16.64 -40.26
N GLU A 93 -9.48 17.14 -39.54
CA GLU A 93 -8.72 18.37 -39.88
C GLU A 93 -7.76 18.14 -41.06
N ALA A 94 -7.17 16.96 -41.19
CA ALA A 94 -6.23 16.59 -42.24
C ALA A 94 -6.84 16.45 -43.65
N LYS A 95 -8.13 16.74 -43.85
CA LYS A 95 -8.83 16.71 -45.14
C LYS A 95 -8.33 17.73 -46.18
N GLY A 96 -7.13 18.27 -46.06
CA GLY A 96 -6.59 19.25 -47.03
C GLY A 96 -5.08 19.37 -47.18
N VAL A 97 -4.22 18.85 -46.29
CA VAL A 97 -2.76 19.12 -46.40
C VAL A 97 -1.88 17.90 -46.05
N PRO A 98 -1.12 17.34 -47.01
CA PRO A 98 -0.35 16.09 -46.83
C PRO A 98 0.90 16.12 -45.93
N PHE A 99 1.20 17.20 -45.17
CA PHE A 99 2.58 17.41 -44.68
C PHE A 99 2.86 17.11 -43.19
N GLN A 100 1.85 16.85 -42.35
CA GLN A 100 2.11 16.52 -40.94
C GLN A 100 2.27 15.00 -40.76
N THR A 101 3.46 14.49 -41.07
CA THR A 101 3.81 13.05 -41.01
C THR A 101 4.21 12.54 -39.62
N LYS A 102 4.15 13.38 -38.58
CA LYS A 102 4.47 12.97 -37.20
C LYS A 102 3.30 13.22 -36.28
N HIS A 103 2.78 12.14 -35.72
CA HIS A 103 1.69 12.22 -34.77
C HIS A 103 2.19 12.76 -33.41
N PRO A 104 1.52 13.74 -32.78
CA PRO A 104 1.94 14.28 -31.48
C PRO A 104 2.12 13.23 -30.37
N TRP A 105 1.43 12.09 -30.45
CA TRP A 105 1.54 10.99 -29.51
C TRP A 105 2.73 10.04 -29.76
N GLU A 106 3.49 10.20 -30.86
CA GLU A 106 4.76 9.50 -31.06
C GLU A 106 5.81 9.88 -30.00
N PHE A 107 5.64 11.02 -29.32
CA PHE A 107 6.45 11.42 -28.17
C PHE A 107 6.39 10.42 -27.02
N TRP A 108 5.29 9.69 -26.88
CA TRP A 108 5.05 8.73 -25.78
C TRP A 108 5.60 7.33 -26.06
N ARG A 109 6.16 7.07 -27.25
CA ARG A 109 6.77 5.77 -27.63
C ARG A 109 8.25 5.61 -27.21
N LYS A 110 8.84 6.57 -26.49
CA LYS A 110 10.24 6.50 -26.02
C LYS A 110 10.35 5.86 -24.64
#